data_AF-A0A925PLA8-F1
#
_entry.id   AF-A0A925PLA8-F1
#
_cell.length_a   1.000
_cell.length_b   1.000
_cell.length_c   1.000
_cell.angle_alpha   90.00
_cell.angle_beta   90.00
_cell.angle_gamma   90.00
#
_symmetry.space_group_name_H-M   'P 1'
#
loop_
_entity.id
_entity.type
_entity.pdbx_description
1 polymer ?
#
loop_
_entity_poly.entity_id
_entity_poly.type
_entity_poly.pdbx_seq_one_letter_code
_entity_poly.pdbx_strand_id
1 'polypeptide(L)'
;MGNMNALMSQEKLSFSSKTKRVTVKNIDSMAVTIVDIRTMYRNNREMLMVLLERKRAKKEAEVVTIVENYLNLITKRLKDFFEENKVNIASYAAEIINRKKKLDPKGIFQEVISRAELEQLQMDIKNEIQQEIHTLFGVKSLEIAGIKSNVDELVHHQHKNDIEILLSEYRKAVFVAEHMTTVANKVWDQCLDAFNLSPMVEKIVKKFEIGSIFMNTVNCRPEDQLLSCRREIEKHLTGVMINIENRMNQHMRNTTAKVFYELYDQTIARCFEKRLAFLMTKDNKEVARKRGKTQLKLVKQANVSL
;
A
#
# COMPACT_ATOMS: atom_id res chain seq x y z
N MET A 1 39.34 -20.40 -13.66
CA MET A 1 39.12 -21.80 -14.07
C MET A 1 39.75 -22.72 -13.04
N GLY A 2 39.04 -23.77 -12.59
CA GLY A 2 39.57 -24.94 -11.86
C GLY A 2 39.96 -24.69 -10.39
N ASN A 3 39.10 -24.90 -9.40
CA ASN A 3 38.75 -26.18 -8.74
C ASN A 3 39.97 -27.00 -8.26
N MET A 4 40.17 -27.10 -6.93
CA MET A 4 40.67 -28.26 -6.16
C MET A 4 41.13 -27.82 -4.75
N ASN A 5 40.20 -27.61 -3.82
CA ASN A 5 40.49 -27.75 -2.39
C ASN A 5 40.00 -29.12 -1.92
N ALA A 6 40.64 -30.14 -2.50
CA ALA A 6 40.67 -31.49 -1.96
C ALA A 6 42.02 -31.66 -1.26
N LEU A 7 42.07 -31.33 0.02
CA LEU A 7 43.08 -31.87 0.94
C LEU A 7 42.35 -32.26 2.23
N MET A 8 41.51 -33.28 2.06
CA MET A 8 41.25 -34.26 3.11
C MET A 8 42.59 -34.95 3.40
N SER A 9 43.42 -34.36 4.27
CA SER A 9 44.43 -35.15 4.96
C SER A 9 43.66 -36.10 5.88
N GLN A 10 43.78 -37.41 5.62
CA GLN A 10 43.26 -38.44 6.50
C GLN A 10 43.94 -38.31 7.87
N GLU A 11 43.33 -37.56 8.78
CA GLU A 11 43.63 -37.63 10.20
C GLU A 11 43.46 -39.08 10.64
N LYS A 12 44.53 -39.71 11.12
CA LYS A 12 44.46 -41.04 11.74
C LYS A 12 43.70 -40.92 13.06
N LEU A 13 42.37 -40.96 12.97
CA LEU A 13 41.46 -41.01 14.11
C LEU A 13 41.52 -42.41 14.74
N SER A 14 42.18 -42.52 15.90
CA SER A 14 42.10 -43.73 16.71
C SER A 14 40.87 -43.65 17.62
N PHE A 15 39.91 -44.55 17.40
CA PHE A 15 38.71 -44.67 18.24
C PHE A 15 38.95 -45.68 19.36
N SER A 16 38.94 -45.22 20.61
CA SER A 16 38.87 -46.08 21.80
C SER A 16 37.44 -46.11 22.33
N SER A 17 36.78 -47.27 22.27
CA SER A 17 35.36 -47.43 22.62
C SER A 17 35.05 -47.28 24.12
N LYS A 18 36.06 -47.12 24.98
CA LYS A 18 35.89 -47.00 26.44
C LYS A 18 35.86 -45.55 26.96
N THR A 19 36.22 -44.56 26.15
CA THR A 19 36.25 -43.14 26.55
C THR A 19 35.56 -42.27 25.51
N LYS A 20 34.63 -41.41 25.93
CA LYS A 20 33.88 -40.47 25.07
C LYS A 20 34.76 -39.29 24.58
N ARG A 21 36.01 -39.54 24.22
CA ARG A 21 37.00 -38.52 23.86
C ARG A 21 37.66 -38.94 22.56
N VAL A 22 37.75 -38.01 21.62
CA VAL A 22 38.51 -38.17 20.39
C VAL A 22 39.81 -37.42 20.57
N THR A 23 40.89 -38.11 20.24
CA THR A 23 42.23 -37.55 20.31
C THR A 23 42.59 -37.05 18.92
N VAL A 24 42.65 -35.72 18.74
CA VAL A 24 43.07 -35.12 17.48
C VAL A 24 44.55 -34.77 17.61
N LYS A 25 45.39 -35.34 16.74
CA LYS A 25 46.83 -35.12 16.76
C LYS A 25 47.16 -34.08 15.68
N ASN A 26 47.55 -32.88 16.11
CA ASN A 26 47.96 -31.84 15.18
C ASN A 26 49.37 -32.16 14.65
N ILE A 27 49.53 -32.25 13.33
CA ILE A 27 50.74 -32.76 12.68
C ILE A 27 51.92 -31.80 12.88
N ASP A 28 51.66 -30.50 13.03
CA ASP A 28 52.71 -29.48 13.04
C ASP A 28 53.24 -29.14 14.45
N SER A 29 52.52 -29.46 15.52
CA SER A 29 52.90 -29.05 16.89
C SER A 29 53.14 -30.21 17.86
N MET A 30 52.99 -31.47 17.42
CA MET A 30 52.97 -32.67 18.28
C MET A 30 52.00 -32.59 19.47
N ALA A 31 51.16 -31.57 19.55
CA ALA A 31 50.20 -31.38 20.62
C ALA A 31 49.02 -32.33 20.43
N VAL A 32 48.72 -33.08 21.48
CA VAL A 32 47.61 -34.02 21.53
C VAL A 32 46.42 -33.32 22.19
N THR A 33 45.50 -32.80 21.38
CA THR A 33 44.31 -32.14 21.90
C THR A 33 43.22 -33.18 22.11
N ILE A 34 42.88 -33.42 23.38
CA ILE A 34 41.80 -34.34 23.75
C ILE A 34 40.48 -33.57 23.68
N VAL A 35 39.72 -33.78 22.60
CA VAL A 35 38.41 -33.16 22.44
C VAL A 35 37.35 -34.14 22.94
N ASP A 36 36.60 -33.75 23.98
CA ASP A 36 35.43 -34.52 24.38
C ASP A 36 34.42 -34.49 23.22
N ILE A 37 33.98 -35.68 22.81
CA ILE A 37 33.05 -35.87 21.70
C ILE A 37 31.80 -34.99 21.92
N ARG A 38 31.36 -34.82 23.17
CA ARG A 38 30.21 -33.96 23.50
C ARG A 38 30.44 -32.49 23.17
N THR A 39 31.64 -31.97 23.38
CA THR A 39 31.96 -30.56 23.07
C THR A 39 31.98 -30.34 21.57
N MET A 40 32.46 -31.31 20.80
CA MET A 40 32.42 -31.29 19.33
C MET A 40 30.98 -31.34 18.78
N TYR A 41 30.13 -32.20 19.32
CA TYR A 41 28.69 -32.26 18.95
C TYR A 41 27.90 -31.03 19.39
N ARG A 42 28.26 -30.41 20.53
CA ARG A 42 27.64 -29.17 21.01
C ARG A 42 28.00 -27.99 20.11
N ASN A 43 29.27 -27.84 19.74
CA ASN A 43 29.74 -26.81 18.81
C ASN A 43 29.11 -26.98 17.41
N ASN A 44 29.03 -28.21 16.88
CA ASN A 44 28.35 -28.47 15.60
C ASN A 44 26.86 -28.14 15.63
N ARG A 45 26.19 -28.33 16.76
CA ARG A 45 24.76 -28.05 16.92
C ARG A 45 24.48 -26.57 17.08
N GLU A 46 25.27 -25.86 17.87
CA GLU A 46 25.22 -24.39 17.97
C GLU A 46 25.49 -23.76 16.60
N MET A 47 26.47 -24.28 15.85
CA MET A 47 26.71 -23.89 14.46
C MET A 47 25.51 -24.18 13.54
N LEU A 48 24.85 -25.34 13.67
CA LEU A 48 23.64 -25.67 12.92
C LEU A 48 22.46 -24.72 13.23
N MET A 49 22.30 -24.32 14.50
CA MET A 49 21.28 -23.35 14.92
C MET A 49 21.52 -22.00 14.26
N VAL A 50 22.74 -21.47 14.35
CA VAL A 50 23.14 -20.20 13.70
C VAL A 50 22.96 -20.27 12.19
N LEU A 51 23.29 -21.40 11.55
CA LEU A 51 23.08 -21.58 10.12
C LEU A 51 21.59 -21.61 9.72
N LEU A 52 20.73 -22.19 10.56
CA LEU A 52 19.28 -22.20 10.31
C LEU A 52 18.68 -20.81 10.50
N GLU A 53 19.08 -20.07 11.52
CA GLU A 53 18.67 -18.68 11.74
C GLU A 53 19.10 -17.78 10.59
N ARG A 54 20.36 -17.90 10.13
CA ARG A 54 20.83 -17.17 8.94
C ARG A 54 20.04 -17.53 7.68
N LYS A 55 19.70 -18.80 7.49
CA LYS A 55 18.87 -19.24 6.35
C LYS A 55 17.45 -18.70 6.42
N ARG A 56 16.86 -18.66 7.62
CA ARG A 56 15.56 -18.04 7.87
C ARG A 56 15.61 -16.54 7.54
N ALA A 57 16.57 -15.81 8.13
CA ALA A 57 16.73 -14.38 7.91
C ALA A 57 16.95 -14.04 6.42
N LYS A 58 17.72 -14.86 5.70
CA LYS A 58 17.89 -14.69 4.25
C LYS A 58 16.56 -14.85 3.50
N LYS A 59 15.75 -15.85 3.85
CA LYS A 59 14.44 -16.07 3.24
C LYS A 59 13.45 -14.96 3.57
N GLU A 60 13.50 -14.45 4.80
CA GLU A 60 12.70 -13.30 5.22
C GLU A 60 13.04 -12.05 4.41
N ALA A 61 14.34 -11.76 4.24
CA ALA A 61 14.80 -10.62 3.44
C ALA A 61 14.36 -10.74 1.97
N GLU A 62 14.38 -11.94 1.39
CA GLU A 62 13.86 -12.20 0.04
C GLU A 62 12.36 -11.86 -0.04
N VAL A 63 11.54 -12.29 0.93
CA VAL A 63 10.11 -11.97 0.97
C VAL A 63 9.86 -10.49 1.19
N VAL A 64 10.60 -9.83 2.10
CA VAL A 64 10.48 -8.38 2.35
C VAL A 64 10.73 -7.59 1.07
N THR A 65 11.81 -7.91 0.34
CA THR A 65 12.15 -7.24 -0.92
C THR A 65 11.02 -7.37 -1.94
N ILE A 66 10.41 -8.55 -2.02
CA ILE A 66 9.31 -8.78 -2.96
C ILE A 66 8.06 -8.01 -2.54
N VAL A 67 7.71 -8.03 -1.25
CA VAL A 67 6.60 -7.22 -0.72
C VAL A 67 6.81 -5.76 -1.08
N GLU A 68 7.99 -5.19 -0.81
CA GLU A 68 8.32 -3.80 -1.15
C GLU A 68 8.14 -3.49 -2.64
N ASN A 69 8.60 -4.38 -3.52
CA ASN A 69 8.41 -4.24 -4.96
C ASN A 69 6.93 -4.17 -5.35
N TYR A 70 6.08 -5.02 -4.77
CA TYR A 70 4.64 -5.01 -5.05
C TYR A 70 3.92 -3.82 -4.43
N LEU A 71 4.33 -3.36 -3.23
CA LEU A 71 3.79 -2.13 -2.65
C LEU A 71 4.08 -0.91 -3.53
N ASN A 72 5.28 -0.86 -4.13
CA ASN A 72 5.68 0.17 -5.08
C ASN A 72 4.90 0.05 -6.41
N LEU A 73 4.70 -1.17 -6.91
CA LEU A 73 3.91 -1.42 -8.12
C LEU A 73 2.46 -0.97 -7.96
N ILE A 74 1.81 -1.32 -6.83
CA ILE A 74 0.45 -0.86 -6.49
C ILE A 74 0.39 0.66 -6.50
N THR A 75 1.32 1.31 -5.79
CA THR A 75 1.36 2.78 -5.69
C THR A 75 1.51 3.42 -7.05
N LYS A 76 2.46 2.92 -7.86
CA LYS A 76 2.74 3.46 -9.19
C LYS A 76 1.52 3.32 -10.11
N ARG A 77 0.98 2.10 -10.24
CA ARG A 77 -0.13 1.83 -11.16
C ARG A 77 -1.40 2.60 -10.82
N LEU A 78 -1.74 2.71 -9.53
CA LEU A 78 -2.87 3.52 -9.11
C LEU A 78 -2.61 4.99 -9.43
N LYS A 79 -1.44 5.53 -9.06
CA LYS A 79 -1.12 6.94 -9.32
C LYS A 79 -1.19 7.27 -10.80
N ASP A 80 -0.56 6.46 -11.65
CA ASP A 80 -0.56 6.66 -13.10
C ASP A 80 -2.00 6.69 -13.64
N PHE A 81 -2.84 5.74 -13.23
CA PHE A 81 -4.25 5.69 -13.61
C PHE A 81 -5.05 6.93 -13.16
N PHE A 82 -4.88 7.37 -11.91
CA PHE A 82 -5.61 8.54 -11.41
C PHE A 82 -5.13 9.85 -12.05
N GLU A 83 -3.84 10.01 -12.33
CA GLU A 83 -3.31 11.19 -13.04
C GLU A 83 -3.84 11.29 -14.48
N GLU A 84 -3.90 10.17 -15.20
CA GLU A 84 -4.46 10.12 -16.56
C GLU A 84 -5.94 10.56 -16.57
N ASN A 85 -6.70 10.14 -15.55
CA ASN A 85 -8.12 10.45 -15.43
C ASN A 85 -8.43 11.87 -14.92
N LYS A 86 -7.46 12.57 -14.31
CA LYS A 86 -7.68 13.96 -13.83
C LYS A 86 -8.02 14.93 -14.96
N VAL A 87 -7.57 14.64 -16.18
CA VAL A 87 -7.88 15.45 -17.37
C VAL A 87 -9.38 15.52 -17.63
N ASN A 88 -10.12 14.46 -17.28
CA ASN A 88 -11.57 14.36 -17.49
C ASN A 88 -12.38 15.25 -16.54
N ILE A 89 -11.80 15.65 -15.39
CA ILE A 89 -12.48 16.50 -14.38
C ILE A 89 -12.93 17.81 -15.00
N ALA A 90 -12.07 18.46 -15.78
CA ALA A 90 -12.36 19.77 -16.36
C ALA A 90 -13.52 19.72 -17.35
N SER A 91 -13.64 18.62 -18.12
CA SER A 91 -14.76 18.39 -19.03
C SER A 91 -16.05 18.16 -18.26
N TYR A 92 -16.03 17.26 -17.27
CA TYR A 92 -17.19 16.93 -16.46
C TYR A 92 -17.72 18.14 -15.66
N ALA A 93 -16.83 18.94 -15.06
CA ALA A 93 -17.21 20.16 -14.35
C ALA A 93 -17.91 21.17 -15.27
N ALA A 94 -17.42 21.32 -16.52
CA ALA A 94 -18.05 22.19 -17.50
C ALA A 94 -19.46 21.71 -17.90
N GLU A 95 -19.67 20.40 -18.01
CA GLU A 95 -20.99 19.83 -18.36
C GLU A 95 -22.03 19.99 -17.25
N ILE A 96 -21.63 19.83 -15.99
CA ILE A 96 -22.49 20.02 -14.82
C ILE A 96 -22.96 21.48 -14.73
N ILE A 97 -22.04 22.43 -14.86
CA ILE A 97 -22.33 23.86 -14.78
C ILE A 97 -23.31 24.28 -15.89
N ASN A 98 -23.07 23.80 -17.11
CA ASN A 98 -23.90 24.11 -18.28
C ASN A 98 -25.25 23.36 -18.30
N ARG A 99 -25.61 22.63 -17.23
CA ARG A 99 -26.85 21.85 -17.09
C ARG A 99 -27.05 20.79 -18.18
N LYS A 100 -26.00 20.44 -18.92
CA LYS A 100 -26.05 19.33 -19.89
C LYS A 100 -26.18 17.99 -19.17
N LYS A 101 -25.79 17.95 -17.89
CA LYS A 101 -25.77 16.73 -17.08
C LYS A 101 -26.30 16.94 -15.67
N LYS A 102 -27.00 15.93 -15.13
CA LYS A 102 -27.41 15.90 -13.72
C LYS A 102 -26.25 15.43 -12.85
N LEU A 103 -26.15 15.99 -11.64
CA LEU A 103 -25.15 15.55 -10.67
C LEU A 103 -25.56 14.19 -10.09
N ASP A 104 -24.82 13.15 -10.46
CA ASP A 104 -24.98 11.80 -9.93
C ASP A 104 -23.61 11.34 -9.38
N PRO A 105 -23.53 10.88 -8.11
CA PRO A 105 -22.33 10.24 -7.58
C PRO A 105 -21.80 9.12 -8.48
N LYS A 106 -22.72 8.36 -9.11
CA LYS A 106 -22.34 7.32 -10.07
C LYS A 106 -21.79 7.90 -11.36
N GLY A 107 -22.21 9.11 -11.73
CA GLY A 107 -21.73 9.84 -12.90
C GLY A 107 -20.26 10.24 -12.82
N ILE A 108 -19.75 10.52 -11.60
CA ILE A 108 -18.32 10.79 -11.37
C ILE A 108 -17.48 9.55 -11.73
N PHE A 109 -17.91 8.36 -11.32
CA PHE A 109 -17.28 7.07 -11.67
C PHE A 109 -17.69 6.47 -13.02
N GLN A 110 -18.47 7.18 -13.81
CA GLN A 110 -18.77 6.78 -15.18
C GLN A 110 -18.00 7.62 -16.19
N GLU A 111 -17.73 8.89 -15.88
CA GLU A 111 -17.10 9.81 -16.83
C GLU A 111 -15.77 10.40 -16.41
N VAL A 112 -15.49 10.51 -15.11
CA VAL A 112 -14.18 10.99 -14.65
C VAL A 112 -13.22 9.81 -14.50
N ILE A 113 -13.69 8.74 -13.86
CA ILE A 113 -12.94 7.49 -13.69
C ILE A 113 -13.82 6.37 -14.21
N SER A 114 -13.46 5.68 -15.29
CA SER A 114 -14.23 4.54 -15.76
C SER A 114 -14.19 3.40 -14.74
N ARG A 115 -15.35 3.02 -14.20
CA ARG A 115 -15.48 1.87 -13.27
C ARG A 115 -14.89 0.59 -13.85
N ALA A 116 -15.13 0.31 -15.13
CA ALA A 116 -14.64 -0.89 -15.78
C ALA A 116 -13.10 -0.91 -15.86
N GLU A 117 -12.48 0.24 -16.15
CA GLU A 117 -11.03 0.36 -16.21
C GLU A 117 -10.40 0.25 -14.82
N LEU A 118 -11.03 0.83 -13.80
CA LEU A 118 -10.58 0.72 -12.42
C LEU A 118 -10.67 -0.74 -11.91
N GLU A 119 -11.78 -1.43 -12.20
CA GLU A 119 -11.96 -2.84 -11.88
C GLU A 119 -10.93 -3.71 -12.62
N GLN A 120 -10.66 -3.41 -13.89
CA GLN A 120 -9.63 -4.11 -14.67
C GLN A 120 -8.23 -3.89 -14.07
N LEU A 121 -7.87 -2.65 -13.71
CA LEU A 121 -6.60 -2.34 -13.06
C LEU A 121 -6.41 -3.11 -11.75
N GLN A 122 -7.46 -3.18 -10.93
CA GLN A 122 -7.44 -3.96 -9.70
C GLN A 122 -7.23 -5.45 -9.97
N MET A 123 -7.91 -5.99 -10.99
CA MET A 123 -7.76 -7.38 -11.41
C MET A 123 -6.35 -7.67 -11.93
N ASP A 124 -5.76 -6.78 -12.72
CA ASP A 124 -4.40 -6.94 -13.24
C ASP A 124 -3.38 -6.95 -12.10
N ILE A 125 -3.48 -6.01 -11.16
CA ILE A 125 -2.62 -5.98 -9.97
C ILE A 125 -2.81 -7.25 -9.13
N LYS A 126 -4.07 -7.67 -8.91
CA LYS A 126 -4.38 -8.91 -8.15
C LYS A 126 -3.74 -10.12 -8.81
N ASN A 127 -3.86 -10.26 -10.14
CA ASN A 127 -3.32 -11.38 -10.89
C ASN A 127 -1.79 -11.44 -10.80
N GLU A 128 -1.11 -10.29 -10.93
CA GLU A 128 0.35 -10.23 -10.80
C GLU A 128 0.83 -10.62 -9.40
N ILE A 129 0.16 -10.14 -8.35
CA ILE A 129 0.49 -10.53 -6.97
C ILE A 129 0.23 -12.02 -6.74
N GLN A 130 -0.87 -12.56 -7.28
CA GLN A 130 -1.20 -13.99 -7.17
C GLN A 130 -0.17 -14.89 -7.87
N GLN A 131 0.31 -14.49 -9.05
CA GLN A 131 1.36 -15.23 -9.75
C GLN A 131 2.65 -15.30 -8.94
N GLU A 132 3.02 -14.21 -8.27
CA GLU A 132 4.21 -14.20 -7.42
C GLU A 132 4.03 -15.05 -6.16
N ILE A 133 2.87 -14.95 -5.51
CA ILE A 133 2.51 -15.79 -4.36
C ILE A 133 2.61 -17.27 -4.73
N HIS A 134 2.07 -17.66 -5.90
CA HIS A 134 2.17 -19.03 -6.39
C HIS A 134 3.64 -19.44 -6.60
N THR A 135 4.46 -18.56 -7.16
CA THR A 135 5.88 -18.84 -7.44
C THR A 135 6.70 -19.01 -6.16
N LEU A 136 6.47 -18.17 -5.14
CA LEU A 136 7.22 -18.20 -3.88
C LEU A 136 6.78 -19.29 -2.92
N PHE A 137 5.47 -19.47 -2.79
CA PHE A 137 4.89 -20.32 -1.75
C PHE A 137 4.28 -21.62 -2.29
N GLY A 138 4.19 -21.79 -3.61
CA GLY A 138 3.60 -22.98 -4.24
C GLY A 138 2.08 -23.11 -4.06
N VAL A 139 1.40 -22.03 -3.67
CA VAL A 139 -0.04 -22.03 -3.38
C VAL A 139 -0.83 -21.73 -4.65
N LYS A 140 -1.57 -22.73 -5.16
CA LYS A 140 -2.34 -22.65 -6.44
C LYS A 140 -3.69 -21.94 -6.35
N SER A 141 -4.20 -21.70 -5.15
CA SER A 141 -5.58 -21.23 -4.94
C SER A 141 -5.65 -20.38 -3.67
N LEU A 142 -4.96 -19.24 -3.67
CA LEU A 142 -5.28 -18.19 -2.72
C LEU A 142 -5.97 -17.07 -3.48
N GLU A 143 -7.29 -16.96 -3.31
CA GLU A 143 -7.94 -15.70 -3.65
C GLU A 143 -7.44 -14.65 -2.67
N ILE A 144 -6.82 -13.59 -3.18
CA ILE A 144 -6.55 -12.39 -2.38
C ILE A 144 -7.91 -11.73 -2.15
N ALA A 145 -8.64 -12.24 -1.15
CA ALA A 145 -10.04 -11.92 -0.88
C ALA A 145 -10.26 -10.50 -0.32
N GLY A 146 -9.21 -9.68 -0.25
CA GLY A 146 -9.25 -8.35 0.36
C GLY A 146 -9.34 -7.20 -0.63
N ILE A 147 -8.93 -7.35 -1.90
CA ILE A 147 -9.03 -6.25 -2.89
C ILE A 147 -10.48 -6.18 -3.38
N LYS A 148 -11.37 -5.63 -2.54
CA LYS A 148 -12.78 -5.43 -2.89
C LYS A 148 -12.91 -4.22 -3.80
N SER A 149 -13.58 -4.43 -4.93
CA SER A 149 -13.93 -3.42 -5.92
C SER A 149 -15.20 -2.63 -5.59
N ASN A 150 -15.51 -2.40 -4.30
CA ASN A 150 -16.72 -1.63 -3.96
C ASN A 150 -16.42 -0.13 -4.09
N VAL A 151 -16.20 0.29 -5.33
CA VAL A 151 -15.96 1.67 -5.75
C VAL A 151 -17.09 2.59 -5.27
N ASP A 152 -18.32 2.06 -5.21
CA ASP A 152 -19.51 2.75 -4.73
C ASP A 152 -19.46 3.13 -3.23
N GLU A 153 -18.69 2.41 -2.40
CA GLU A 153 -18.47 2.76 -0.99
C GLU A 153 -17.38 3.82 -0.80
N LEU A 154 -16.56 4.07 -1.82
CA LEU A 154 -15.43 5.00 -1.74
C LEU A 154 -15.85 6.47 -1.93
N VAL A 155 -16.96 6.74 -2.63
CA VAL A 155 -17.53 8.08 -2.75
C VAL A 155 -18.64 8.27 -1.72
N HIS A 156 -18.35 9.07 -0.70
CA HIS A 156 -19.37 9.50 0.24
C HIS A 156 -20.41 10.40 -0.43
N HIS A 157 -21.69 10.17 -0.10
CA HIS A 157 -22.82 11.02 -0.51
C HIS A 157 -22.62 12.51 -0.17
N GLN A 158 -21.76 12.82 0.79
CA GLN A 158 -21.43 14.18 1.19
C GLN A 158 -20.83 15.02 0.05
N HIS A 159 -20.00 14.42 -0.82
CA HIS A 159 -19.43 15.12 -1.98
C HIS A 159 -20.48 15.59 -2.99
N LYS A 160 -21.58 14.82 -3.11
CA LYS A 160 -22.72 15.21 -3.95
C LYS A 160 -23.39 16.45 -3.39
N ASN A 161 -23.68 16.46 -2.10
CA ASN A 161 -24.37 17.55 -1.43
C ASN A 161 -23.53 18.84 -1.51
N ASP A 162 -22.22 18.76 -1.30
CA ASP A 162 -21.32 19.91 -1.37
C ASP A 162 -21.34 20.56 -2.76
N ILE A 163 -21.26 19.75 -3.83
CA ILE A 163 -21.33 20.27 -5.20
C ILE A 163 -22.74 20.82 -5.53
N GLU A 164 -23.81 20.18 -5.05
CA GLU A 164 -25.18 20.70 -5.23
C GLU A 164 -25.37 22.07 -4.53
N ILE A 165 -24.81 22.23 -3.34
CA ILE A 165 -24.82 23.51 -2.60
C ILE A 165 -24.07 24.57 -3.42
N LEU A 166 -22.83 24.29 -3.86
CA LEU A 166 -22.04 25.20 -4.67
C LEU A 166 -22.76 25.63 -5.95
N LEU A 167 -23.38 24.68 -6.67
CA LEU A 167 -24.16 24.98 -7.88
C LEU A 167 -25.40 25.82 -7.58
N SER A 168 -26.08 25.55 -6.47
CA SER A 168 -27.24 26.34 -6.03
C SER A 168 -26.84 27.76 -5.68
N GLU A 169 -25.75 27.94 -4.92
CA GLU A 169 -25.22 29.25 -4.54
C GLU A 169 -24.77 30.05 -5.77
N TYR A 170 -24.02 29.43 -6.68
CA TYR A 170 -23.64 30.03 -7.95
C TYR A 170 -24.86 30.51 -8.75
N ARG A 171 -25.88 29.65 -8.91
CA ARG A 171 -27.10 30.01 -9.67
C ARG A 171 -27.84 31.18 -9.05
N LYS A 172 -27.91 31.24 -7.71
CA LYS A 172 -28.51 32.37 -6.99
C LYS A 172 -27.67 33.64 -7.20
N ALA A 173 -26.35 33.55 -7.12
CA ALA A 173 -25.43 34.68 -7.31
C ALA A 173 -25.53 35.26 -8.72
N VAL A 174 -25.55 34.41 -9.76
CA VAL A 174 -25.73 34.84 -11.15
C VAL A 174 -27.08 35.50 -11.35
N PHE A 175 -28.16 34.89 -10.83
CA PHE A 175 -29.50 35.47 -10.94
C PHE A 175 -29.56 36.88 -10.30
N VAL A 176 -29.00 37.03 -9.11
CA VAL A 176 -28.92 38.33 -8.43
C VAL A 176 -28.07 39.30 -9.23
N ALA A 177 -26.92 38.88 -9.76
CA ALA A 177 -26.03 39.73 -10.55
C ALA A 177 -26.69 40.22 -11.84
N GLU A 178 -27.35 39.34 -12.60
CA GLU A 178 -28.11 39.69 -13.81
C GLU A 178 -29.26 40.65 -13.50
N HIS A 179 -30.00 40.38 -12.41
CA HIS A 179 -31.10 41.23 -11.99
C HIS A 179 -30.63 42.63 -11.57
N MET A 180 -29.57 42.70 -10.75
CA MET A 180 -28.98 43.98 -10.32
C MET A 180 -28.39 44.76 -11.49
N THR A 181 -27.76 44.09 -12.46
CA THR A 181 -27.29 44.72 -13.70
C THR A 181 -28.46 45.37 -14.46
N THR A 182 -29.56 44.63 -14.61
CA THR A 182 -30.76 45.11 -15.30
C THR A 182 -31.40 46.29 -14.58
N VAL A 183 -31.52 46.23 -13.26
CA VAL A 183 -32.06 47.32 -12.44
C VAL A 183 -31.18 48.56 -12.52
N ALA A 184 -29.86 48.41 -12.38
CA ALA A 184 -28.92 49.51 -12.45
C ALA A 184 -28.95 50.20 -13.82
N ASN A 185 -29.00 49.44 -14.91
CA ASN A 185 -29.14 49.99 -16.26
C ASN A 185 -30.47 50.74 -16.45
N LYS A 186 -31.59 50.19 -15.94
CA LYS A 186 -32.89 50.89 -15.99
C LYS A 186 -32.90 52.19 -15.19
N VAL A 187 -32.32 52.19 -13.99
CA VAL A 187 -32.23 53.40 -13.17
C VAL A 187 -31.36 54.45 -13.86
N TRP A 188 -30.26 54.02 -14.50
CA TRP A 188 -29.44 54.91 -15.31
C TRP A 188 -30.22 55.54 -16.46
N ASP A 189 -30.94 54.73 -17.25
CA ASP A 189 -31.78 55.23 -18.34
C ASP A 189 -32.83 56.22 -17.85
N GLN A 190 -33.53 55.91 -16.75
CA GLN A 190 -34.52 56.81 -16.13
C GLN A 190 -33.91 58.13 -15.67
N CYS A 191 -32.70 58.09 -15.10
CA CYS A 191 -31.97 59.30 -14.72
C CYS A 191 -31.62 60.14 -15.96
N LEU A 192 -31.13 59.52 -17.04
CA LEU A 192 -30.78 60.21 -18.28
C LEU A 192 -31.99 60.89 -18.94
N ASP A 193 -33.13 60.21 -18.96
CA ASP A 193 -34.38 60.74 -19.53
C ASP A 193 -34.84 62.00 -18.77
N ALA A 194 -34.52 62.13 -17.48
CA ALA A 194 -34.85 63.32 -16.67
C ALA A 194 -33.95 64.54 -16.96
N PHE A 195 -32.77 64.36 -17.57
CA PHE A 195 -31.82 65.46 -17.85
C PHE A 195 -32.08 66.21 -19.16
N ASN A 196 -33.09 65.82 -19.97
CA ASN A 196 -33.41 66.43 -21.27
C ASN A 196 -32.16 66.65 -22.15
N LEU A 197 -31.33 65.62 -22.26
CA LEU A 197 -30.08 65.67 -23.01
C LEU A 197 -30.36 65.84 -24.52
N SER A 198 -29.41 66.44 -25.23
CA SER A 198 -29.53 66.51 -26.70
C SER A 198 -29.44 65.09 -27.30
N PRO A 199 -30.09 64.81 -28.45
CA PRO A 199 -30.16 63.46 -29.01
C PRO A 199 -28.81 62.81 -29.31
N MET A 200 -27.78 63.63 -29.58
CA MET A 200 -26.42 63.16 -29.83
C MET A 200 -25.72 62.72 -28.53
N VAL A 201 -25.92 63.46 -27.45
CA VAL A 201 -25.37 63.12 -26.12
C VAL A 201 -26.10 61.90 -25.56
N GLU A 202 -27.42 61.84 -25.68
CA GLU A 202 -28.22 60.69 -25.27
C GLU A 202 -27.77 59.39 -25.95
N LYS A 203 -27.50 59.42 -27.26
CA LYS A 203 -26.94 58.26 -28.00
C LYS A 203 -25.57 57.81 -27.51
N ILE A 204 -24.72 58.73 -27.04
CA ILE A 204 -23.40 58.39 -26.51
C ILE A 204 -23.55 57.81 -25.11
N VAL A 205 -24.37 58.42 -24.27
CA VAL A 205 -24.49 58.07 -22.86
C VAL A 205 -25.26 56.76 -22.65
N LYS A 206 -26.26 56.45 -23.49
CA LYS A 206 -26.96 55.15 -23.50
C LYS A 206 -26.06 53.97 -23.91
N LYS A 207 -24.88 54.22 -24.51
CA LYS A 207 -23.87 53.16 -24.75
C LYS A 207 -23.07 52.81 -23.50
N PHE A 208 -23.07 53.67 -22.49
CA PHE A 208 -22.46 53.36 -21.20
C PHE A 208 -23.49 52.58 -20.37
N GLU A 209 -23.45 51.26 -20.48
CA GLU A 209 -24.20 50.36 -19.59
C GLU A 209 -23.60 50.42 -18.18
N ILE A 210 -23.96 51.46 -17.41
CA ILE A 210 -23.37 51.72 -16.10
C ILE A 210 -23.58 50.57 -15.13
N GLY A 211 -24.71 49.86 -15.21
CA GLY A 211 -24.93 48.62 -14.45
C GLY A 211 -23.88 47.57 -14.77
N SER A 212 -23.59 47.33 -16.05
CA SER A 212 -22.56 46.38 -16.50
C SER A 212 -21.15 46.81 -16.05
N ILE A 213 -20.86 48.11 -16.07
CA ILE A 213 -19.59 48.70 -15.59
C ILE A 213 -19.45 48.56 -14.07
N PHE A 214 -20.52 48.87 -13.33
CA PHE A 214 -20.56 48.74 -11.87
C PHE A 214 -20.33 47.29 -11.45
N MET A 215 -21.03 46.35 -12.07
CA MET A 215 -20.89 44.91 -11.80
C MET A 215 -19.50 44.37 -12.15
N ASN A 216 -18.86 44.93 -13.18
CA ASN A 216 -17.44 44.66 -13.47
C ASN A 216 -16.52 45.17 -12.35
N THR A 217 -16.78 46.39 -11.86
CA THR A 217 -15.94 47.02 -10.84
C THR A 217 -16.00 46.29 -9.49
N VAL A 218 -17.16 45.71 -9.15
CA VAL A 218 -17.35 44.93 -7.92
C VAL A 218 -17.10 43.43 -8.11
N ASN A 219 -16.48 43.01 -9.21
CA ASN A 219 -16.16 41.61 -9.53
C ASN A 219 -17.37 40.65 -9.47
N CYS A 220 -18.56 41.14 -9.81
CA CYS A 220 -19.79 40.34 -9.79
C CYS A 220 -20.28 40.01 -11.20
N ARG A 221 -19.36 39.85 -12.16
CA ARG A 221 -19.71 39.40 -13.51
C ARG A 221 -20.14 37.94 -13.48
N PRO A 222 -21.27 37.58 -14.11
CA PRO A 222 -21.72 36.19 -14.21
C PRO A 222 -20.66 35.24 -14.81
N GLU A 223 -19.87 35.71 -15.77
CA GLU A 223 -18.81 34.95 -16.43
C GLU A 223 -17.66 34.61 -15.46
N ASP A 224 -17.24 35.57 -14.64
CA ASP A 224 -16.19 35.38 -13.64
C ASP A 224 -16.67 34.44 -12.52
N GLN A 225 -17.95 34.57 -12.11
CA GLN A 225 -18.58 33.66 -11.16
C GLN A 225 -18.67 32.23 -11.72
N LEU A 226 -18.92 32.07 -13.02
CA LEU A 226 -18.96 30.77 -13.70
C LEU A 226 -17.57 30.11 -13.66
N LEU A 227 -16.53 30.87 -14.01
CA LEU A 227 -15.15 30.39 -13.96
C LEU A 227 -14.72 30.03 -12.53
N SER A 228 -15.11 30.83 -11.53
CA SER A 228 -14.83 30.55 -10.12
C SER A 228 -15.53 29.27 -9.65
N CYS A 229 -16.83 29.14 -9.89
CA CYS A 229 -17.61 27.94 -9.56
C CYS A 229 -17.04 26.70 -10.24
N ARG A 230 -16.65 26.80 -11.52
CA ARG A 230 -15.97 25.72 -12.25
C ARG A 230 -14.69 25.29 -11.56
N ARG A 231 -13.80 26.23 -11.22
CA ARG A 231 -12.54 25.92 -10.54
C ARG A 231 -12.76 25.29 -9.18
N GLU A 232 -13.78 25.71 -8.43
CA GLU A 232 -14.11 25.12 -7.14
C GLU A 232 -14.63 23.68 -7.27
N ILE A 233 -15.51 23.42 -8.24
CA ILE A 233 -15.98 22.06 -8.54
C ILE A 233 -14.81 21.18 -8.99
N GLU A 234 -13.94 21.67 -9.88
CA GLU A 234 -12.74 20.96 -10.33
C GLU A 234 -11.82 20.62 -9.15
N LYS A 235 -11.59 21.59 -8.26
CA LYS A 235 -10.78 21.39 -7.04
C LYS A 235 -11.40 20.37 -6.10
N HIS A 236 -12.72 20.43 -5.89
CA HIS A 236 -13.43 19.48 -5.04
C HIS A 236 -13.34 18.07 -5.61
N LEU A 237 -13.64 17.88 -6.90
CA LEU A 237 -13.56 16.60 -7.59
C LEU A 237 -12.12 16.04 -7.60
N THR A 238 -11.12 16.89 -7.79
CA THR A 238 -9.70 16.50 -7.68
C THR A 238 -9.39 15.99 -6.27
N GLY A 239 -9.88 16.68 -5.24
CA GLY A 239 -9.74 16.23 -3.85
C GLY A 239 -10.41 14.89 -3.59
N VAL A 240 -11.59 14.65 -4.16
CA VAL A 240 -12.30 13.36 -4.09
C VAL A 240 -11.47 12.26 -4.75
N MET A 241 -10.93 12.49 -5.94
CA MET A 241 -10.08 11.52 -6.64
C MET A 241 -8.83 11.17 -5.83
N ILE A 242 -8.12 12.16 -5.29
CA ILE A 242 -6.93 11.95 -4.44
C ILE A 242 -7.30 11.13 -3.19
N ASN A 243 -8.44 11.41 -2.57
CA ASN A 243 -8.89 10.66 -1.39
C ASN A 243 -9.17 9.19 -1.75
N ILE A 244 -9.83 8.93 -2.88
CA ILE A 244 -10.11 7.58 -3.36
C ILE A 244 -8.80 6.85 -3.68
N GLU A 245 -7.90 7.48 -4.43
CA GLU A 245 -6.56 6.95 -4.74
C GLU A 245 -5.83 6.51 -3.47
N ASN A 246 -5.77 7.39 -2.46
CA ASN A 246 -5.09 7.11 -1.21
C ASN A 246 -5.72 5.95 -0.43
N ARG A 247 -7.05 5.91 -0.33
CA ARG A 247 -7.78 4.82 0.35
C ARG A 247 -7.55 3.48 -0.35
N MET A 248 -7.63 3.46 -1.68
CA MET A 248 -7.39 2.26 -2.48
C MET A 248 -5.95 1.78 -2.33
N ASN A 249 -4.98 2.70 -2.46
CA ASN A 249 -3.57 2.39 -2.33
C ASN A 249 -3.26 1.80 -0.95
N GLN A 250 -3.71 2.45 0.12
CA GLN A 250 -3.51 1.96 1.49
C GLN A 250 -4.13 0.57 1.69
N HIS A 251 -5.37 0.39 1.24
CA HIS A 251 -6.09 -0.88 1.38
C HIS A 251 -5.42 -2.04 0.64
N MET A 252 -5.05 -1.82 -0.62
CA MET A 252 -4.37 -2.83 -1.44
C MET A 252 -3.00 -3.17 -0.89
N ARG A 253 -2.22 -2.17 -0.45
CA ARG A 253 -0.91 -2.36 0.18
C ARG A 253 -0.99 -3.17 1.46
N ASN A 254 -1.90 -2.80 2.36
CA ASN A 254 -2.08 -3.51 3.63
C ASN A 254 -2.52 -4.96 3.42
N THR A 255 -3.47 -5.17 2.51
CA THR A 255 -3.94 -6.52 2.16
C THR A 255 -2.81 -7.36 1.59
N THR A 256 -2.02 -6.80 0.68
CA THR A 256 -0.90 -7.49 0.03
C THR A 256 0.15 -7.90 1.06
N ALA A 257 0.64 -6.96 1.87
CA ALA A 257 1.63 -7.25 2.91
C ALA A 257 1.13 -8.32 3.88
N LYS A 258 -0.12 -8.20 4.35
CA LYS A 258 -0.74 -9.17 5.26
C LYS A 258 -0.72 -10.58 4.66
N VAL A 259 -1.17 -10.74 3.41
CA VAL A 259 -1.21 -12.05 2.74
C VAL A 259 0.19 -12.65 2.59
N PHE A 260 1.18 -11.87 2.16
CA PHE A 260 2.55 -12.34 2.03
C PHE A 260 3.13 -12.84 3.36
N TYR A 261 2.96 -12.07 4.44
CA TYR A 261 3.49 -12.45 5.75
C TYR A 261 2.73 -13.63 6.37
N GLU A 262 1.41 -13.70 6.22
CA GLU A 262 0.63 -14.86 6.68
C GLU A 262 1.09 -16.14 5.96
N LEU A 263 1.33 -16.08 4.65
CA LEU A 263 1.85 -17.22 3.90
C LEU A 263 3.29 -17.57 4.28
N TYR A 264 4.15 -16.57 4.48
CA TYR A 264 5.52 -16.77 4.96
C TYR A 264 5.53 -17.51 6.30
N ASP A 265 4.70 -17.08 7.25
CA ASP A 265 4.60 -17.71 8.56
C ASP A 265 4.12 -19.15 8.46
N GLN A 266 3.08 -19.40 7.65
CA GLN A 266 2.47 -20.71 7.50
C GLN A 266 3.38 -21.73 6.78
N THR A 267 4.14 -21.28 5.77
CA THR A 267 4.88 -22.16 4.86
C THR A 267 6.38 -22.21 5.19
N ILE A 268 7.03 -21.06 5.38
CA ILE A 268 8.47 -20.95 5.51
C ILE A 268 8.88 -20.90 6.99
N ALA A 269 8.37 -19.94 7.77
CA ALA A 269 8.80 -19.72 9.14
C ALA A 269 8.53 -20.96 10.02
N ARG A 270 7.32 -21.53 9.90
CA ARG A 270 6.93 -22.76 10.62
C ARG A 270 7.86 -23.95 10.34
N CYS A 271 8.42 -24.06 9.13
CA CYS A 271 9.39 -25.11 8.81
C CYS A 271 10.72 -24.93 9.55
N PHE A 272 11.20 -23.68 9.66
CA PHE A 272 12.38 -23.36 10.45
C PHE A 272 12.13 -23.58 11.94
N GLU A 273 11.00 -23.13 12.47
CA GLU A 273 10.62 -23.31 13.88
C GLU A 273 10.56 -24.78 14.29
N LYS A 274 9.91 -25.64 13.48
CA LYS A 274 9.87 -27.09 13.72
C LYS A 274 11.28 -27.70 13.78
N ARG A 275 12.19 -27.24 12.90
CA ARG A 275 13.56 -27.76 12.81
C ARG A 275 14.42 -27.27 13.98
N LEU A 276 14.26 -26.02 14.41
CA LEU A 276 14.87 -25.46 15.62
C LEU A 276 14.35 -26.18 16.87
N ALA A 277 13.04 -26.38 16.99
CA ALA A 277 12.43 -27.10 18.12
C ALA A 277 12.92 -28.56 18.22
N PHE A 278 13.09 -29.27 17.10
CA PHE A 278 13.71 -30.60 17.08
C PHE A 278 15.17 -30.56 17.56
N LEU A 279 15.93 -29.55 17.11
CA LEU A 279 17.28 -29.28 17.57
C LEU A 279 17.35 -28.72 19.00
N MET A 280 16.25 -28.46 19.70
CA MET A 280 16.23 -28.10 21.13
C MET A 280 15.75 -29.26 22.00
N THR A 281 14.72 -29.98 21.57
CA THR A 281 14.12 -31.12 22.33
C THR A 281 15.04 -32.34 22.44
N LYS A 282 16.00 -32.52 21.53
CA LYS A 282 17.07 -33.52 21.69
C LYS A 282 17.91 -33.32 22.96
N ASP A 283 18.08 -32.09 23.45
CA ASP A 283 18.78 -31.85 24.73
C ASP A 283 18.01 -32.43 25.91
N ASN A 284 16.71 -32.19 25.97
CA ASN A 284 15.90 -32.63 27.11
C ASN A 284 15.82 -34.16 27.20
N LYS A 285 15.73 -34.86 26.07
CA LYS A 285 15.74 -36.33 26.05
C LYS A 285 17.11 -36.92 26.40
N GLU A 286 18.23 -36.34 25.95
CA GLU A 286 19.56 -36.83 26.35
C GLU A 286 19.92 -36.54 27.81
N VAL A 287 19.51 -35.39 28.35
CA VAL A 287 19.69 -35.03 29.76
C VAL A 287 18.82 -35.93 30.66
N ALA A 288 17.57 -36.19 30.28
CA ALA A 288 16.68 -37.11 31.01
C ALA A 288 17.19 -38.56 30.99
N ARG A 289 17.68 -39.06 29.84
CA ARG A 289 18.26 -40.42 29.75
C ARG A 289 19.53 -40.58 30.58
N LYS A 290 20.31 -39.52 30.77
CA LYS A 290 21.50 -39.53 31.66
C LYS A 290 21.08 -39.58 33.14
N ARG A 291 20.10 -38.76 33.56
CA ARG A 291 19.60 -38.80 34.96
C ARG A 291 19.00 -40.15 35.33
N GLY A 292 18.21 -40.75 34.44
CA GLY A 292 17.66 -42.10 34.66
C GLY A 292 18.73 -43.20 34.75
N LYS A 293 19.81 -43.11 33.95
CA LYS A 293 20.94 -44.07 34.02
C LYS A 293 21.84 -43.86 35.25
N THR A 294 21.98 -42.63 35.75
CA THR A 294 22.73 -42.35 36.99
C THR A 294 21.98 -42.88 38.21
N GLN A 295 20.65 -42.73 38.26
CA GLN A 295 19.83 -43.33 39.33
C GLN A 295 19.86 -44.86 39.29
N LEU A 296 19.75 -45.49 38.11
CA LEU A 296 19.87 -46.95 37.98
C LEU A 296 21.24 -47.51 38.37
N LYS A 297 22.32 -46.73 38.24
CA LYS A 297 23.66 -47.13 38.72
C LYS A 297 23.81 -47.00 40.23
N LEU A 298 23.25 -45.95 40.84
CA LEU A 298 23.25 -45.79 42.30
C LEU A 298 22.40 -46.86 42.99
N VAL A 299 21.25 -47.23 42.43
CA VAL A 299 20.41 -48.33 42.95
C VAL A 299 21.10 -49.70 42.83
N LYS A 300 21.84 -49.94 41.74
CA LYS A 300 22.63 -51.19 41.59
C LYS A 300 23.87 -51.24 42.48
N GLN A 301 24.46 -50.10 42.87
CA GLN A 301 25.56 -50.08 43.83
C GLN A 301 25.08 -50.27 45.27
N ALA A 302 23.88 -49.79 45.61
CA ALA A 302 23.28 -50.01 46.93
C ALA A 302 22.88 -51.49 47.16
N ASN A 303 22.50 -52.23 46.12
CA ASN A 303 22.08 -53.64 46.23
C ASN A 303 23.22 -54.67 46.15
N VAL A 304 24.49 -54.24 46.13
CA VAL A 304 25.68 -55.13 46.15
C VAL A 304 26.44 -54.97 47.48
N SER A 305 25.84 -54.32 48.48
CA SER A 305 26.43 -54.06 49.80
C SER A 305 25.54 -54.55 50.95
N LEU A 306 24.87 -55.69 50.75
CA LEU A 306 24.24 -56.49 51.79
C LEU A 306 24.64 -57.95 51.60
#